data_AF-A0A6N7FUD9-F1
#
_entry.id   AF-A0A6N7FUD9-F1
#
_cell.length_a   1.000
_cell.length_b   1.000
_cell.length_c   1.000
_cell.angle_alpha   90.00
_cell.angle_beta   90.00
_cell.angle_gamma   90.00
#
_symmetry.space_group_name_H-M   'P 1'
#
loop_
_entity.id
_entity.type
_entity.pdbx_description
1 polymer ?
#
loop_
_entity_poly.entity_id
_entity_poly.type
_entity_poly.pdbx_seq_one_letter_code
_entity_poly.pdbx_strand_id
1 'polypeptide(L)'
;MSRSATGKPARMIRGKWGELYERGELAALPMPLQSIVSTPVMASAIANERDDVFAGFAGQGVGLVRDLPPAGQVFGRLVEEATALLDGITTLPGVTAQRGVHA
;
A
#
# COMPACT_ATOMS: atom_id res chain seq x y z
N MET A 1 0.97 9.95 -6.46
CA MET A 1 -0.43 9.80 -5.97
C MET A 1 -1.32 10.10 -7.17
N SER A 2 -2.31 9.25 -7.50
CA SER A 2 -3.17 9.41 -8.68
C SER A 2 -4.65 9.55 -8.28
N ARG A 3 -5.45 10.21 -9.11
CA ARG A 3 -6.93 10.27 -8.99
C ARG A 3 -7.65 9.30 -9.94
N SER A 4 -6.90 8.52 -10.73
CA SER A 4 -7.41 7.69 -11.83
C SER A 4 -8.32 6.54 -11.41
N ALA A 5 -8.36 6.18 -10.13
CA ALA A 5 -9.21 5.11 -9.63
C ALA A 5 -10.61 5.58 -9.22
N THR A 6 -10.72 6.69 -8.49
CA THR A 6 -11.98 7.08 -7.84
C THR A 6 -12.29 8.58 -7.94
N GLY A 7 -11.40 9.38 -8.51
CA GLY A 7 -11.45 10.85 -8.47
C GLY A 7 -10.83 11.43 -7.20
N LYS A 8 -10.56 10.60 -6.19
CA LYS A 8 -9.82 10.96 -4.97
C LYS A 8 -8.37 10.49 -5.05
N PRO A 9 -7.43 11.19 -4.37
CA PRO A 9 -6.03 10.77 -4.33
C PRO A 9 -5.89 9.36 -3.73
N ALA A 10 -5.27 8.46 -4.47
CA ALA A 10 -4.91 7.12 -4.05
C ALA A 10 -3.48 6.77 -4.50
N ARG A 11 -2.80 5.90 -3.75
CA ARG A 11 -1.47 5.39 -4.12
C ARG A 11 -1.61 4.03 -4.78
N MET A 12 -1.06 3.94 -5.98
CA MET A 12 -1.04 2.74 -6.79
C MET A 12 0.39 2.45 -7.23
N ILE A 13 0.67 1.20 -7.52
CA ILE A 13 1.88 0.81 -8.25
C ILE A 13 1.81 1.46 -9.65
N ARG A 14 2.94 1.95 -10.15
CA ARG A 14 3.00 2.58 -11.47
C ARG A 14 2.64 1.57 -12.55
N GLY A 15 1.74 1.96 -13.44
CA GLY A 15 1.29 1.17 -14.59
C GLY A 15 0.61 2.09 -15.61
N LYS A 16 0.39 1.58 -16.81
CA LYS A 16 -0.10 2.35 -17.97
C LYS A 16 -1.37 3.13 -17.67
N TRP A 17 -2.32 2.56 -16.91
CA TRP A 17 -3.55 3.26 -16.55
C TRP A 17 -3.29 4.53 -15.74
N GLY A 18 -2.47 4.45 -14.68
CA GLY A 18 -2.16 5.59 -13.83
C GLY A 18 -1.39 6.68 -14.59
N GLU A 19 -0.47 6.27 -15.46
CA GLU A 19 0.36 7.18 -16.25
C GLU A 19 -0.43 8.05 -17.22
N LEU A 20 -1.51 7.54 -17.82
CA LEU A 20 -2.38 8.35 -18.71
C LEU A 20 -2.92 9.60 -18.00
N TYR A 21 -3.26 9.49 -16.72
CA TYR A 21 -3.76 10.61 -15.93
C TYR A 21 -2.63 11.48 -15.38
N GLU A 22 -1.48 10.88 -15.04
CA GLU A 22 -0.31 11.62 -14.58
C GLU A 22 0.30 12.48 -15.68
N ARG A 23 0.28 12.00 -16.93
CA ARG A 23 0.69 12.76 -18.13
C ARG A 23 -0.35 13.77 -18.61
N GLY A 24 -1.55 13.78 -18.02
CA GLY A 24 -2.62 14.70 -18.40
C GLY A 24 -3.33 14.36 -19.71
N GLU A 25 -3.13 13.15 -20.26
CA GLU A 25 -3.89 12.67 -21.42
C GLU A 25 -5.36 12.43 -21.08
N LEU A 26 -5.63 12.10 -19.81
CA LEU A 26 -6.97 11.94 -19.26
C LEU A 26 -7.14 12.79 -17.99
N ALA A 27 -8.31 13.41 -17.87
CA ALA A 27 -8.73 14.09 -16.65
C ALA A 27 -9.62 13.15 -15.81
N ALA A 28 -9.33 13.02 -14.53
CA ALA A 28 -10.15 12.22 -13.63
C ALA A 28 -11.49 12.92 -13.36
N LEU A 29 -12.59 12.18 -13.47
CA LEU A 29 -13.92 12.63 -13.09
C LEU A 29 -14.02 12.78 -11.56
N PRO A 30 -14.96 13.59 -11.03
CA PRO A 30 -15.24 13.61 -9.61
C PRO A 30 -15.79 12.25 -9.14
N MET A 31 -15.56 11.92 -7.88
CA MET A 31 -16.19 10.76 -7.25
C MET A 31 -17.73 10.95 -7.22
N PRO A 32 -18.55 9.94 -7.54
CA PRO A 32 -18.20 8.54 -7.84
C PRO A 32 -18.00 8.22 -9.33
N LEU A 33 -18.17 9.19 -10.23
CA LEU A 33 -18.18 8.97 -11.68
C LEU A 33 -16.89 8.31 -12.19
N GLN A 34 -15.74 8.66 -11.62
CA GLN A 34 -14.48 8.03 -12.00
C GLN A 34 -14.45 6.52 -11.73
N SER A 35 -15.10 6.06 -10.65
CA SER A 35 -15.16 4.63 -10.34
C SER A 35 -15.95 3.84 -11.39
N ILE A 36 -16.94 4.47 -12.03
CA ILE A 36 -17.76 3.83 -13.07
C ILE A 36 -16.88 3.47 -14.29
N VAL A 37 -15.95 4.35 -14.67
CA VAL A 37 -15.04 4.12 -15.80
C VAL A 37 -13.80 3.31 -15.43
N SER A 38 -13.25 3.48 -14.23
CA SER A 38 -12.02 2.79 -13.83
C SER A 38 -12.24 1.32 -13.45
N THR A 39 -13.35 0.98 -12.80
CA THR A 39 -13.63 -0.36 -12.30
C THR A 39 -13.56 -1.45 -13.39
N PRO A 40 -14.23 -1.32 -14.55
CA PRO A 40 -14.15 -2.36 -15.58
C PRO A 40 -12.74 -2.52 -16.14
N VAL A 41 -11.97 -1.42 -16.28
CA VAL A 41 -10.58 -1.48 -16.76
C VAL A 41 -9.68 -2.19 -15.75
N MET A 42 -9.77 -1.83 -14.47
CA MET A 42 -8.98 -2.45 -13.41
C MET A 42 -9.35 -3.92 -13.23
N ALA A 43 -10.66 -4.24 -13.23
CA ALA A 43 -11.14 -5.62 -13.14
C ALA A 43 -10.64 -6.46 -14.31
N SER A 44 -10.68 -5.93 -15.54
CA SER A 44 -10.15 -6.60 -16.72
C SER A 44 -8.63 -6.80 -16.61
N ALA A 45 -7.88 -5.79 -16.15
CA ALA A 45 -6.44 -5.91 -15.97
C ALA A 45 -6.08 -7.00 -14.95
N ILE A 46 -6.76 -7.04 -13.80
CA ILE A 46 -6.58 -8.09 -12.78
C ILE A 46 -6.91 -9.46 -13.36
N ALA A 47 -8.07 -9.61 -14.01
CA ALA A 47 -8.53 -10.89 -14.55
C ALA A 47 -7.63 -11.45 -15.66
N ASN A 48 -6.84 -10.59 -16.32
CA ASN A 48 -5.92 -10.98 -17.40
C ASN A 48 -4.45 -10.86 -16.99
N GLU A 49 -4.14 -10.73 -15.70
CA GLU A 49 -2.77 -10.63 -15.17
C GLU A 49 -1.95 -9.51 -15.85
N ARG A 50 -2.60 -8.39 -16.16
CA ARG A 50 -2.01 -7.22 -16.81
C ARG A 50 -1.48 -6.21 -15.80
N ASP A 51 -0.46 -6.62 -15.07
CA ASP A 51 0.24 -5.77 -14.09
C ASP A 51 0.84 -4.50 -14.73
N ASP A 52 1.18 -4.57 -16.03
CA ASP A 52 1.63 -3.43 -16.81
C ASP A 52 0.53 -2.35 -16.98
N VAL A 53 -0.75 -2.72 -16.84
CA VAL A 53 -1.89 -1.79 -16.88
C VAL A 53 -2.26 -1.34 -15.48
N PHE A 54 -2.49 -2.28 -14.57
CA PHE A 54 -2.87 -2.03 -13.18
C PHE A 54 -2.37 -3.14 -12.24
N ALA A 55 -1.25 -2.89 -11.57
CA ALA A 55 -0.67 -3.80 -10.57
C ALA A 55 -1.26 -3.62 -9.14
N GLY A 56 -2.33 -2.82 -8.97
CA GLY A 56 -3.01 -2.66 -7.68
C GLY A 56 -2.59 -1.44 -6.83
N PHE A 57 -3.25 -1.33 -5.68
CA PHE A 57 -2.98 -0.30 -4.68
C PHE A 57 -1.86 -0.75 -3.75
N ALA A 58 -0.93 0.15 -3.46
CA ALA A 58 0.19 -0.18 -2.58
C ALA A 58 0.75 1.05 -1.87
N GLY A 59 1.24 0.83 -0.65
CA GLY A 59 2.06 1.80 0.07
C GLY A 59 3.48 1.88 -0.48
N GLN A 60 4.27 2.85 0.02
CA GLN A 60 5.67 2.99 -0.38
C GLN A 60 6.55 1.80 0.07
N GLY A 61 6.16 1.13 1.15
CA GLY A 61 6.87 -0.04 1.68
C GLY A 61 6.69 -1.32 0.86
N VAL A 62 5.91 -1.32 -0.23
CA VAL A 62 5.65 -2.54 -1.02
C VAL A 62 6.92 -3.21 -1.55
N GLY A 63 7.98 -2.43 -1.83
CA GLY A 63 9.27 -2.97 -2.27
C GLY A 63 10.04 -3.77 -1.19
N LEU A 64 9.58 -3.73 0.06
CA LEU A 64 10.14 -4.52 1.17
C LEU A 64 9.49 -5.90 1.29
N VAL A 65 8.37 -6.15 0.61
CA VAL A 65 7.67 -7.45 0.66
C VAL A 65 8.44 -8.47 -0.19
N ARG A 66 8.84 -9.59 0.42
CA ARG A 66 9.63 -10.66 -0.23
C ARG A 66 8.98 -12.03 -0.18
N ASP A 67 7.98 -12.19 0.65
CA ASP A 67 7.21 -13.42 0.83
C ASP A 67 5.74 -13.09 1.13
N LEU A 68 4.87 -14.12 1.02
CA LEU A 68 3.44 -13.99 1.26
C LEU A 68 2.95 -15.08 2.22
N PRO A 69 3.32 -15.01 3.51
CA PRO A 69 2.84 -15.98 4.49
C PRO A 69 1.39 -15.69 4.90
N PRO A 70 0.74 -16.61 5.65
CA PRO A 70 -0.58 -16.38 6.23
C PRO A 70 -0.62 -15.15 7.13
N ALA A 71 -1.76 -14.45 7.18
CA ALA A 71 -1.92 -13.20 7.93
C ALA A 71 -1.53 -13.31 9.42
N GLY A 72 -1.82 -14.43 10.08
CA GLY A 72 -1.42 -14.67 11.47
C GLY A 72 0.10 -14.71 11.66
N GLN A 73 0.83 -15.27 10.69
CA GLN A 73 2.29 -15.27 10.72
C GLN A 73 2.86 -13.88 10.45
N VAL A 74 2.27 -13.10 9.53
CA VAL A 74 2.65 -11.69 9.32
C VAL A 74 2.57 -10.93 10.64
N PHE A 75 1.43 -11.03 11.35
CA PHE A 75 1.24 -10.34 12.62
C PHE A 75 2.20 -10.83 13.71
N GLY A 76 2.41 -12.16 13.80
CA GLY A 76 3.38 -12.74 14.74
C GLY A 76 4.79 -12.18 14.54
N ARG A 77 5.28 -12.16 13.29
CA ARG A 77 6.60 -11.60 12.95
C ARG A 77 6.68 -10.11 13.31
N LEU A 78 5.65 -9.32 13.00
CA LEU A 78 5.61 -7.90 13.34
C LEU A 78 5.77 -7.66 14.85
N VAL A 79 5.11 -8.45 15.70
CA VAL A 79 5.20 -8.32 17.17
C VAL A 79 6.57 -8.77 17.67
N GLU A 80 7.06 -9.91 17.18
CA GLU A 80 8.36 -10.46 17.56
C GLU A 80 9.50 -9.51 17.21
N GLU A 81 9.56 -9.05 15.96
CA GLU A 81 10.58 -8.12 15.46
C GLU A 81 10.53 -6.78 16.21
N ALA A 82 9.34 -6.24 16.47
CA ALA A 82 9.19 -5.00 17.24
C ALA A 82 9.66 -5.16 18.69
N THR A 83 9.31 -6.27 19.36
CA THR A 83 9.70 -6.52 20.76
C THR A 83 11.22 -6.70 20.86
N ALA A 84 11.81 -7.51 19.99
CA ALA A 84 13.25 -7.71 19.94
C ALA A 84 14.02 -6.40 19.70
N LEU A 85 13.50 -5.53 18.82
CA LEU A 85 14.08 -4.21 18.58
C LEU A 85 13.99 -3.31 19.83
N LEU A 86 12.82 -3.25 20.47
CA LEU A 86 12.61 -2.41 21.64
C LEU A 86 13.44 -2.86 22.86
N ASP A 87 13.61 -4.17 23.05
CA ASP A 87 14.44 -4.72 24.13
C ASP A 87 15.92 -4.36 23.94
N GLY A 88 16.37 -4.29 22.70
CA GLY A 88 17.75 -3.94 22.34
C GLY A 88 18.05 -2.43 22.39
N ILE A 89 17.04 -1.56 22.40
CA ILE A 89 17.24 -0.11 22.36
C ILE A 89 17.30 0.47 23.79
N THR A 90 18.43 1.09 24.13
CA THR A 90 18.63 1.73 25.45
C THR A 90 17.99 3.12 25.54
N THR A 91 17.81 3.81 24.42
CA THR A 91 17.21 5.15 24.36
C THR A 91 16.43 5.34 23.06
N LEU A 92 15.16 5.75 23.16
CA LEU A 92 14.33 6.20 22.03
C LEU A 92 14.09 7.72 22.18
N PRO A 93 14.48 8.55 21.19
CA PRO A 93 14.20 9.98 21.23
C PRO A 93 12.69 10.22 21.35
N GLY A 94 12.27 10.94 22.39
CA GLY A 94 10.87 11.29 22.62
C GLY A 94 10.02 10.21 23.31
N VAL A 95 10.60 9.10 23.76
CA VAL A 95 9.88 8.04 24.51
C VAL A 95 10.57 7.80 25.85
N THR A 96 9.91 8.16 26.95
CA THR A 96 10.37 7.81 28.31
C THR A 96 9.96 6.36 28.59
N ALA A 97 10.84 5.41 28.29
CA ALA A 97 10.58 4.01 28.57
C ALA A 97 10.62 3.73 30.08
N GLN A 98 9.47 3.40 30.69
CA GLN A 98 9.45 2.76 32.01
C GLN A 98 9.51 1.25 31.78
N ARG A 99 10.61 0.60 32.19
CA ARG A 99 10.72 -0.86 32.17
C ARG A 99 9.64 -1.44 33.08
N GLY A 100 8.57 -1.96 32.49
CA GLY A 100 7.63 -2.84 33.17
C GLY A 100 8.30 -4.20 33.36
N VAL A 101 8.78 -4.48 34.57
CA VAL A 101 9.19 -5.83 34.96
C VAL A 101 7.91 -6.67 35.00
N HIS A 102 7.71 -7.49 33.98
CA HIS A 102 6.73 -8.58 34.04
C HIS A 102 7.41 -9.76 34.72
N ALA A 103 6.92 -10.07 35.93
CA ALA A 103 7.21 -11.27 36.70
C ALA A 103 6.46 -12.49 36.14
#